data_AF-A7NK61-F1
#
_entry.id   AF-A7NK61-F1
#
_cell.length_a   1.000
_cell.length_b   1.000
_cell.length_c   1.000
_cell.angle_alpha   90.00
_cell.angle_beta   90.00
_cell.angle_gamma   90.00
#
_symmetry.space_group_name_H-M   'P 1'
#
loop_
_entity.id
_entity.type
_entity.pdbx_description
1 polymer ?
#
loop_
_entity_poly.entity_id
_entity_poly.type
_entity_poly.pdbx_seq_one_letter_code
_entity_poly.pdbx_strand_id
1 'polypeptide(L)'
;MSTAELDALIDRLLPRVLADRDLGDGRVFTRLHLQHLWALSCLYAGQCYDETLLIDRLTTRLPRHVILSQDINTVPAPPRSYYS
;
A
#
# COMPACT_ATOMS: atom_id res chain seq x y z
N MET A 1 8.03 -12.78 10.06
CA MET A 1 8.46 -11.37 9.96
C MET A 1 7.67 -10.54 10.96
N SER A 2 8.34 -9.74 11.76
CA SER A 2 7.77 -8.80 12.72
C SER A 2 7.25 -7.54 12.02
N THR A 3 6.39 -6.78 12.70
CA THR A 3 5.89 -5.50 12.20
C THR A 3 7.01 -4.48 11.96
N ALA A 4 8.07 -4.51 12.76
CA ALA A 4 9.24 -3.63 12.60
C ALA A 4 10.04 -3.91 11.32
N GLU A 5 10.12 -5.17 10.90
CA GLU A 5 10.77 -5.54 9.63
C GLU A 5 9.94 -5.11 8.43
N LEU A 6 8.60 -5.22 8.52
CA LEU A 6 7.70 -4.71 7.48
C LEU A 6 7.81 -3.19 7.34
N ASP A 7 7.81 -2.52 8.47
CA ASP A 7 8.01 -1.08 8.57
C ASP A 7 9.32 -0.63 7.89
N ALA A 8 10.43 -1.34 8.13
CA ALA A 8 11.70 -1.07 7.47
C ALA A 8 11.66 -1.33 5.95
N LEU A 9 10.91 -2.35 5.51
CA LEU A 9 10.70 -2.59 4.08
C LEU A 9 9.88 -1.47 3.44
N ILE A 10 8.81 -1.02 4.09
CA ILE A 10 7.99 0.11 3.61
C ILE A 10 8.86 1.35 3.45
N ASP A 11 9.66 1.72 4.46
CA ASP A 11 10.53 2.91 4.40
C ASP A 11 11.54 2.84 3.26
N ARG A 12 12.03 1.62 2.95
CA ARG A 12 13.01 1.41 1.90
C ARG A 12 12.38 1.40 0.50
N LEU A 13 11.19 0.82 0.36
CA LEU A 13 10.54 0.58 -0.94
C LEU A 13 9.63 1.73 -1.35
N LEU A 14 8.99 2.41 -0.41
CA LEU A 14 8.08 3.53 -0.66
C LEU A 14 8.68 4.63 -1.55
N PRO A 15 9.89 5.17 -1.28
CA PRO A 15 10.48 6.19 -2.15
C PRO A 15 10.80 5.66 -3.56
N ARG A 16 11.11 4.37 -3.72
CA ARG A 16 11.34 3.76 -5.02
C ARG A 16 10.05 3.62 -5.82
N VAL A 17 8.99 3.17 -5.15
CA VAL A 17 7.65 3.03 -5.73
C VAL A 17 7.08 4.41 -6.13
N LEU A 18 7.28 5.44 -5.31
CA LEU A 18 6.84 6.80 -5.63
C LEU A 18 7.66 7.46 -6.75
N ALA A 19 8.95 7.11 -6.89
CA ALA A 19 9.80 7.61 -7.95
C ALA A 19 9.59 6.88 -9.29
N ASP A 20 8.84 5.77 -9.28
CA ASP A 20 8.58 4.98 -10.47
C ASP A 20 7.54 5.69 -11.37
N ARG A 21 8.02 6.13 -12.52
CA ARG A 21 7.22 6.86 -13.51
C ARG A 21 6.19 5.98 -14.20
N ASP A 22 6.39 4.66 -14.19
CA ASP A 22 5.42 3.71 -14.73
C ASP A 22 4.23 3.53 -13.79
N LEU A 23 4.40 3.85 -12.49
CA LEU A 23 3.34 3.78 -11.49
C LEU A 23 2.55 5.10 -11.36
N GLY A 24 3.20 6.24 -11.61
CA GLY A 24 2.54 7.54 -11.61
C GLY A 24 3.50 8.73 -11.55
N ASP A 25 2.98 9.85 -11.04
CA ASP A 25 3.73 11.12 -10.88
C ASP A 25 4.39 11.28 -9.51
N GLY A 26 4.27 10.27 -8.63
CA GLY A 26 4.78 10.27 -7.26
C GLY A 26 4.04 11.23 -6.31
N ARG A 27 3.02 11.96 -6.79
CA ARG A 27 2.20 12.88 -5.97
C ARG A 27 0.97 12.19 -5.43
N VAL A 28 0.45 11.21 -6.16
CA VAL A 28 -0.70 10.42 -5.75
C VAL A 28 -0.28 8.97 -5.58
N PHE A 29 -0.48 8.43 -4.38
CA PHE A 29 -0.30 7.02 -4.11
C PHE A 29 -1.58 6.28 -4.51
N THR A 30 -1.52 5.51 -5.60
CA THR A 30 -2.66 4.79 -6.19
C THR A 30 -2.68 3.31 -5.83
N ARG A 31 -3.79 2.61 -6.14
CA ARG A 31 -3.91 1.15 -5.98
C ARG A 31 -2.76 0.39 -6.64
N LEU A 32 -2.27 0.90 -7.77
CA LEU A 32 -1.15 0.30 -8.51
C LEU A 32 0.17 0.41 -7.72
N HIS A 33 0.43 1.55 -7.08
CA HIS A 33 1.59 1.72 -6.19
C HIS A 33 1.52 0.76 -4.99
N LEU A 34 0.32 0.58 -4.42
CA LEU A 34 0.10 -0.36 -3.32
C LEU A 34 0.39 -1.80 -3.75
N GLN A 35 -0.16 -2.23 -4.89
CA GLN A 35 0.07 -3.58 -5.42
C GLN A 35 1.54 -3.82 -5.71
N HIS A 36 2.23 -2.83 -6.29
CA HIS A 36 3.65 -2.93 -6.58
C HIS A 36 4.49 -3.01 -5.28
N LEU A 37 4.19 -2.15 -4.30
CA LEU A 37 4.84 -2.18 -3.00
C LEU A 37 4.62 -3.51 -2.28
N TRP A 38 3.40 -4.04 -2.33
CA TRP A 38 3.05 -5.33 -1.75
C TRP A 38 3.82 -6.47 -2.42
N ALA A 39 3.81 -6.54 -3.75
CA ALA A 39 4.54 -7.55 -4.51
C ALA A 39 6.04 -7.53 -4.22
N LEU A 40 6.66 -6.34 -4.18
CA LEU A 40 8.07 -6.19 -3.81
C LEU A 40 8.31 -6.67 -2.38
N SER A 41 7.47 -6.25 -1.43
CA SER A 41 7.64 -6.63 -0.04
C SER A 41 7.47 -8.13 0.17
N CYS A 42 6.53 -8.79 -0.51
CA CYS A 42 6.39 -10.25 -0.52
C CYS A 42 7.66 -10.94 -1.07
N LEU A 43 8.24 -10.38 -2.14
CA LEU A 43 9.48 -10.87 -2.73
C LEU A 43 10.66 -10.74 -1.75
N TYR A 44 10.82 -9.59 -1.09
CA TYR A 44 11.91 -9.35 -0.13
C TYR A 44 11.74 -10.16 1.17
N ALA A 45 10.50 -10.32 1.64
CA ALA A 45 10.18 -11.08 2.84
C ALA A 45 10.25 -12.60 2.61
N GLY A 46 10.18 -13.05 1.35
CA GLY A 46 10.05 -14.47 1.00
C GLY A 46 8.69 -15.08 1.37
N GLN A 47 7.72 -14.26 1.76
CA GLN A 47 6.37 -14.68 2.15
C GLN A 47 5.36 -13.57 1.84
N CYS A 48 4.14 -13.96 1.47
CA CYS A 48 3.03 -13.02 1.29
C CYS A 48 2.35 -12.71 2.62
N TYR A 49 1.84 -11.49 2.76
CA TYR A 49 1.12 -11.03 3.95
C TYR A 49 -0.13 -10.24 3.56
N ASP A 50 -0.97 -9.93 4.54
CA ASP A 50 -2.24 -9.24 4.30
C ASP A 50 -2.01 -7.82 3.77
N GLU A 51 -2.65 -7.51 2.63
CA GLU A 51 -2.61 -6.19 2.01
C GLU A 51 -3.20 -5.12 2.93
N THR A 52 -4.21 -5.46 3.73
CA THR A 52 -4.83 -4.52 4.70
C THR A 52 -3.84 -4.08 5.78
N LEU A 53 -2.97 -4.99 6.22
CA LEU A 53 -1.91 -4.69 7.19
C LEU A 53 -0.85 -3.76 6.58
N LEU A 54 -0.58 -3.89 5.27
CA LEU A 54 0.29 -2.96 4.55
C LEU A 54 -0.32 -1.56 4.53
N ILE A 55 -1.61 -1.45 4.20
CA ILE A 55 -2.32 -0.16 4.08
C ILE A 55 -2.32 0.56 5.43
N ASP A 56 -2.67 -0.13 6.52
CA ASP A 56 -2.71 0.44 7.86
C ASP A 56 -1.35 1.07 8.23
N ARG A 57 -0.25 0.35 8.01
CA ARG A 57 1.10 0.84 8.27
C ARG A 57 1.52 1.97 7.32
N LEU A 58 1.19 1.83 6.04
CA LEU A 58 1.54 2.78 5.00
C LEU A 58 0.88 4.15 5.23
N THR A 59 -0.38 4.20 5.67
CA THR A 59 -1.08 5.47 5.95
C THR A 59 -0.36 6.31 7.00
N THR A 60 0.29 5.66 7.98
CA THR A 60 1.07 6.37 9.02
C THR A 60 2.45 6.85 8.56
N ARG A 61 2.97 6.29 7.45
CA ARG A 61 4.33 6.52 6.94
C ARG A 61 4.37 7.30 5.63
N LEU A 62 3.20 7.59 5.04
CA LEU A 62 3.14 8.36 3.81
C LEU A 62 3.76 9.75 4.00
N PRO A 63 4.58 10.22 3.04
CA PRO A 63 5.01 11.61 3.05
C PRO A 63 3.79 12.53 2.98
N ARG A 64 3.79 13.61 3.77
CA ARG A 64 2.65 14.56 3.86
C ARG A 64 2.26 15.23 2.54
N HIS A 65 3.15 15.22 1.55
CA HIS A 65 2.92 15.78 0.22
C HIS A 65 2.30 14.78 -0.76
N VAL A 66 2.19 13.51 -0.37
CA VAL A 66 1.60 12.46 -1.20
C VAL A 66 0.15 12.26 -0.78
N ILE A 67 -0.75 12.30 -1.77
CA ILE A 67 -2.18 12.11 -1.57
C ILE A 67 -2.50 10.63 -1.78
N LEU A 68 -3.25 10.03 -0.86
CA LEU A 68 -3.70 8.64 -0.98
C LEU A 68 -4.94 8.59 -1.88
N SER A 69 -4.92 7.79 -2.95
CA SER A 69 -6.07 7.64 -3.85
C SER A 69 -7.26 7.03 -3.11
N GLN A 70 -8.46 7.49 -3.44
CA GLN A 70 -9.70 7.00 -2.84
C GLN A 70 -9.91 5.49 -3.07
N ASP A 71 -9.35 4.94 -4.16
CA ASP A 71 -9.42 3.51 -4.50
C ASP A 71 -8.66 2.59 -3.53
N ILE A 72 -7.81 3.14 -2.66
CA ILE A 72 -7.12 2.37 -1.62
C ILE A 72 -7.97 2.29 -0.36
N ASN A 73 -8.85 3.26 -0.15
CA ASN A 73 -9.69 3.37 1.04
C ASN A 73 -11.05 2.67 0.89
N THR A 74 -11.29 2.02 -0.25
CA THR A 74 -12.39 1.08 -0.41
C THR A 74 -12.07 -0.18 0.39
N VAL A 75 -12.26 -0.07 1.71
CA VAL A 75 -12.82 -1.18 2.50
C VAL A 75 -13.90 -1.80 1.62
N PRO A 76 -13.87 -3.12 1.32
CA PRO A 76 -14.95 -3.74 0.60
C PRO A 76 -16.22 -3.43 1.39
N ALA A 77 -17.02 -2.50 0.87
CA ALA A 77 -18.30 -2.18 1.47
C ALA A 77 -19.01 -3.54 1.61
N PRO A 78 -19.51 -3.88 2.82
CA PRO A 78 -20.25 -5.13 2.96
C PRO A 78 -21.31 -5.12 1.86
N PRO A 79 -21.46 -6.23 1.10
CA PRO A 79 -22.45 -6.27 0.03
C PRO A 79 -23.75 -5.82 0.67
N ARG A 80 -24.34 -4.74 0.15
CA ARG A 80 -25.67 -4.29 0.57
C ARG A 80 -26.57 -5.51 0.44
N SER A 81 -26.87 -6.16 1.57
CA SER A 81 -27.89 -7.17 1.63
C SER A 81 -29.16 -6.48 1.20
N TYR A 82 -29.55 -6.72 -0.05
CA TYR A 82 -30.92 -6.65 -0.51
C TYR A 82 -31.70 -7.64 0.37
N TYR A 83 -32.20 -7.17 1.52
CA TYR A 83 -33.35 -7.80 2.13
C TYR A 83 -34.58 -7.00 1.72
N SER A 84 -35.49 -7.76 1.10
CA SER A 84 -36.74 -7.38 0.44
C SER A 84 -37.77 -6.76 1.38
#